data_AF-A0AAW1TQ35-F1
#
_entry.id   AF-A0AAW1TQ35-F1
#
_cell.length_a   1.000
_cell.length_b   1.000
_cell.length_c   1.000
_cell.angle_alpha   90.00
_cell.angle_beta   90.00
_cell.angle_gamma   90.00
#
_symmetry.space_group_name_H-M   'P 1'
#
loop_
_entity.id
_entity.type
_entity.pdbx_description
1 polymer ?
#
loop_
_entity_poly.entity_id
_entity_poly.type
_entity_poly.pdbx_seq_one_letter_code
_entity_poly.pdbx_strand_id
1 'polypeptide(L)'
;MFAPTKPWRRWHGRVNINQRRYALASAIAASGIPALVMSKGHVIDQVPELSLVVSGKVQELTKAKQAVAFLRRIKAWADIQKVYKSQRIRGGKGKMRNRRRIQHRGPLIVYHKDSGLRRAFRNIPGIDLLSVEKLNLLKFAPGGHVVRFFIRTDSAFQRMDKFFGSWKTPSTEKKGYTLPQPKMANTDLSRLLKSDQKDQKSHTSSTEEGCAS
;
A
#
# COMPACT_ATOMS: atom_id res chain seq x y z
N MET A 1 -23.15 35.82 11.72
CA MET A 1 -23.09 34.65 10.81
C MET A 1 -24.06 33.60 11.32
N PHE A 2 -24.98 33.14 10.47
CA PHE A 2 -25.92 32.07 10.82
C PHE A 2 -25.14 30.75 11.08
N ALA A 3 -25.52 30.00 12.13
CA ALA A 3 -24.86 28.78 12.62
C ALA A 3 -23.34 28.90 12.91
N PRO A 4 -22.94 29.59 13.99
CA PRO A 4 -21.53 29.73 14.35
C PRO A 4 -20.90 28.37 14.73
N THR A 5 -19.61 28.19 14.42
CA THR A 5 -18.87 26.97 14.77
C THR A 5 -18.81 26.79 16.29
N LYS A 6 -19.35 25.68 16.78
CA LYS A 6 -19.34 25.33 18.20
C LYS A 6 -18.23 24.31 18.52
N PRO A 7 -17.65 24.35 19.75
CA PRO A 7 -16.59 23.42 20.12
C PRO A 7 -17.05 21.95 20.17
N TRP A 8 -18.32 21.69 20.51
CA TRP A 8 -18.91 20.34 20.61
C TRP A 8 -19.32 19.71 19.27
N ARG A 9 -18.76 20.17 18.14
CA ARG A 9 -18.90 19.48 16.86
C ARG A 9 -18.38 18.05 16.98
N ARG A 10 -19.06 17.06 16.37
CA ARG A 10 -18.55 15.68 16.33
C ARG A 10 -17.34 15.59 15.39
N TRP A 11 -16.13 15.67 15.94
CA TRP A 11 -14.86 15.63 15.18
C TRP A 11 -14.42 14.22 14.79
N HIS A 12 -14.65 13.24 15.67
CA HIS A 12 -14.13 11.88 15.52
C HIS A 12 -15.22 10.92 15.03
N GLY A 13 -14.87 10.11 14.02
CA GLY A 13 -15.63 8.93 13.62
C GLY A 13 -15.06 7.67 14.25
N ARG A 14 -15.84 7.01 15.11
CA ARG A 14 -15.49 5.66 15.59
C ARG A 14 -15.66 4.69 14.43
N VAL A 15 -14.64 3.88 14.18
CA VAL A 15 -14.67 2.82 13.16
C VAL A 15 -14.36 1.51 13.86
N ASN A 16 -15.04 0.44 13.47
CA ASN A 16 -14.89 -0.86 14.09
C ASN A 16 -13.47 -1.39 13.90
N ILE A 17 -12.96 -2.07 14.93
CA ILE A 17 -11.59 -2.57 14.96
C ILE A 17 -11.34 -3.55 13.81
N ASN A 18 -12.27 -4.49 13.59
CA ASN A 18 -12.15 -5.47 12.51
C ASN A 18 -12.24 -4.83 11.11
N GLN A 19 -13.04 -3.77 10.93
CA GLN A 19 -13.08 -3.03 9.67
C GLN A 19 -11.75 -2.32 9.37
N ARG A 20 -11.12 -1.71 10.40
CA ARG A 20 -9.77 -1.12 10.25
C ARG A 20 -8.72 -2.17 9.90
N ARG A 21 -8.79 -3.34 10.55
CA ARG A 21 -7.86 -4.46 10.31
C ARG A 21 -8.06 -5.06 8.91
N TYR A 22 -9.31 -5.20 8.46
CA TYR A 22 -9.65 -5.61 7.09
C TYR A 22 -9.02 -4.66 6.06
N ALA A 23 -9.25 -3.35 6.21
CA ALA A 23 -8.71 -2.35 5.29
C ALA A 23 -7.17 -2.37 5.24
N LEU A 24 -6.52 -2.62 6.38
CA LEU A 24 -5.07 -2.77 6.45
C LEU A 24 -4.59 -4.00 5.67
N ALA A 25 -5.24 -5.15 5.86
CA ALA A 25 -4.91 -6.39 5.15
C ALA A 25 -5.12 -6.21 3.63
N SER A 26 -6.22 -5.58 3.21
CA SER A 26 -6.49 -5.27 1.81
C SER A 26 -5.44 -4.34 1.20
N ALA A 27 -4.98 -3.33 1.94
CA ALA A 27 -3.95 -2.41 1.45
C ALA A 27 -2.59 -3.12 1.24
N ILE A 28 -2.23 -4.02 2.15
CA ILE A 28 -1.02 -4.84 2.03
C ILE A 28 -1.12 -5.81 0.85
N ALA A 29 -2.28 -6.47 0.67
CA ALA A 29 -2.50 -7.35 -0.46
C ALA A 29 -2.43 -6.59 -1.80
N ALA A 30 -3.08 -5.43 -1.89
CA ALA A 30 -3.08 -4.59 -3.08
C ALA A 30 -1.68 -4.11 -3.46
N SER A 31 -0.83 -3.83 -2.47
CA SER A 31 0.56 -3.45 -2.71
C SER A 31 1.45 -4.58 -3.23
N GLY A 32 0.98 -5.82 -3.35
CA GLY A 32 1.67 -6.89 -4.05
C GLY A 32 1.39 -6.95 -5.56
N ILE A 33 0.40 -6.19 -6.06
CA ILE A 33 -0.08 -6.27 -7.44
C ILE A 33 0.51 -5.12 -8.28
N PRO A 34 1.29 -5.41 -9.35
CA PRO A 34 1.93 -4.38 -10.18
C PRO A 34 1.00 -3.35 -10.79
N ALA A 35 -0.09 -3.81 -11.42
CA ALA A 35 -1.07 -2.94 -12.05
C ALA A 35 -1.64 -1.90 -11.07
N LEU A 36 -1.86 -2.29 -9.82
CA LEU A 36 -2.38 -1.40 -8.78
C LEU A 36 -1.33 -0.36 -8.35
N VAL A 37 -0.06 -0.76 -8.23
CA VAL A 37 1.00 0.13 -7.75
C VAL A 37 1.38 1.15 -8.81
N MET A 38 1.41 0.72 -10.08
CA MET A 38 1.58 1.60 -11.23
C MET A 38 0.41 2.57 -11.39
N SER A 39 -0.84 2.11 -11.22
CA SER A 39 -2.02 3.00 -11.33
C SER A 39 -2.05 4.09 -10.26
N LYS A 40 -1.47 3.84 -9.08
CA LYS A 40 -1.25 4.88 -8.07
C LYS A 40 -0.27 5.96 -8.54
N GLY A 41 0.65 5.59 -9.43
CA GLY A 41 1.70 6.45 -9.97
C GLY A 41 3.06 6.25 -9.31
N HIS A 42 3.34 5.09 -8.69
CA HIS A 42 4.72 4.77 -8.32
C HIS A 42 5.52 4.37 -9.56
N VAL A 43 6.77 4.84 -9.65
CA VAL A 43 7.67 4.48 -10.77
C VAL A 43 8.47 3.24 -10.38
N ILE A 44 8.01 2.07 -10.83
CA ILE A 44 8.53 0.76 -10.41
C ILE A 44 9.04 -0.11 -11.57
N ASP A 45 9.20 0.46 -12.77
CA ASP A 45 9.53 -0.28 -14.00
C ASP A 45 10.85 -1.05 -13.92
N GLN A 46 11.81 -0.54 -13.14
CA GLN A 46 13.13 -1.14 -12.99
C GLN A 46 13.26 -1.99 -11.72
N VAL A 47 12.26 -2.01 -10.85
CA VAL A 47 12.32 -2.76 -9.58
C VAL A 47 12.25 -4.26 -9.91
N PRO A 48 13.15 -5.10 -9.37
CA PRO A 48 13.20 -6.51 -9.74
C PRO A 48 11.93 -7.27 -9.34
N GLU A 49 11.40 -6.97 -8.15
CA GLU A 49 10.20 -7.61 -7.60
C GLU A 49 9.40 -6.60 -6.78
N LEU A 50 8.08 -6.74 -6.79
CA LEU A 50 7.20 -5.74 -6.20
C LEU A 50 6.91 -5.98 -4.72
N SER A 51 6.73 -7.25 -4.34
CA SER A 51 6.73 -7.68 -2.94
C SER A 51 8.17 -7.68 -2.39
N LEU A 52 8.86 -6.55 -2.51
CA LEU A 52 10.29 -6.43 -2.28
C LEU A 52 10.63 -6.71 -0.81
N VAL A 53 11.24 -7.87 -0.58
CA VAL A 53 11.81 -8.26 0.72
C VAL A 53 13.31 -8.08 0.65
N VAL A 54 13.88 -7.43 1.66
CA VAL A 54 15.30 -7.12 1.73
C VAL A 54 15.92 -7.64 3.02
N SER A 55 17.20 -7.96 2.97
CA SER A 55 17.95 -8.47 4.12
C SER A 55 17.87 -7.55 5.36
N GLY A 56 17.87 -8.16 6.54
CA GLY A 56 17.82 -7.48 7.83
C GLY A 56 18.93 -6.45 8.06
N LYS A 57 20.06 -6.55 7.34
CA LYS A 57 21.18 -5.59 7.36
C LYS A 57 20.75 -4.15 7.06
N VAL A 58 19.63 -3.94 6.36
CA VAL A 58 19.07 -2.61 6.10
C VAL A 58 18.70 -1.87 7.40
N GLN A 59 18.37 -2.61 8.46
CA GLN A 59 17.99 -2.05 9.77
C GLN A 59 19.15 -1.36 10.49
N GLU A 60 20.38 -1.76 10.17
CA GLU A 60 21.63 -1.28 10.77
C GLU A 60 22.19 -0.04 10.05
N LEU A 61 21.55 0.40 8.95
CA LEU A 61 21.98 1.60 8.24
C LEU A 61 21.78 2.83 9.13
N THR A 62 22.86 3.54 9.42
CA THR A 62 22.85 4.75 10.27
C THR A 62 22.94 6.04 9.47
N LYS A 63 23.59 6.02 8.30
CA LYS A 63 23.86 7.21 7.47
C LYS A 63 22.92 7.29 6.27
N ALA A 64 22.39 8.49 6.02
CA ALA A 64 21.51 8.74 4.87
C ALA A 64 22.20 8.46 3.51
N LYS A 65 23.51 8.70 3.40
CA LYS A 65 24.27 8.37 2.18
C LYS A 65 24.24 6.87 1.87
N GLN A 66 24.32 6.02 2.90
CA GLN A 66 24.22 4.57 2.73
C GLN A 66 22.80 4.15 2.31
N ALA A 67 21.77 4.76 2.92
CA ALA A 67 20.37 4.55 2.53
C ALA A 67 20.10 4.94 1.06
N VAL A 68 20.65 6.05 0.59
CA VAL A 68 20.55 6.47 -0.83
C VAL A 68 21.25 5.46 -1.75
N ALA A 69 22.47 5.02 -1.40
CA ALA A 69 23.19 4.02 -2.18
C ALA A 69 22.41 2.69 -2.28
N PHE A 70 21.81 2.28 -1.16
CA PHE A 70 20.92 1.13 -1.09
C PHE A 70 19.70 1.24 -2.02
N LEU A 71 18.97 2.36 -1.95
CA LEU A 71 17.77 2.58 -2.77
C LEU A 71 18.07 2.64 -4.27
N ARG A 72 19.26 3.13 -4.64
CA ARG A 72 19.75 3.09 -6.03
C ARG A 72 20.05 1.66 -6.49
N ARG A 73 20.69 0.84 -5.65
CA ARG A 73 20.99 -0.57 -5.97
C ARG A 73 19.73 -1.39 -6.21
N ILE A 74 18.67 -1.14 -5.46
CA ILE A 74 17.37 -1.82 -5.63
C ILE A 74 16.50 -1.16 -6.71
N LYS A 75 17.03 -0.16 -7.43
CA LYS A 75 16.34 0.53 -8.53
C LYS A 75 15.02 1.22 -8.12
N ALA A 76 14.83 1.46 -6.81
CA ALA A 76 13.70 2.22 -6.25
C ALA A 76 13.91 3.74 -6.27
N TRP A 77 15.07 4.20 -6.75
CA TRP A 77 15.44 5.62 -6.75
C TRP A 77 14.59 6.47 -7.70
N ALA A 78 14.10 5.90 -8.80
CA ALA A 78 13.26 6.61 -9.77
C ALA A 78 11.98 7.16 -9.11
N ASP A 79 11.35 6.38 -8.23
CA ASP A 79 10.17 6.82 -7.47
C ASP A 79 10.48 7.98 -6.53
N ILE A 80 11.66 7.97 -5.91
CA ILE A 80 12.11 9.06 -5.02
C ILE A 80 12.46 10.31 -5.81
N GLN A 81 13.09 10.16 -6.99
CA GLN A 81 13.39 11.28 -7.88
C GLN A 81 12.10 11.99 -8.33
N LYS A 82 11.02 11.23 -8.56
CA LYS A 82 9.68 11.80 -8.77
C LYS A 82 9.21 12.64 -7.57
N VAL A 83 9.46 12.19 -6.35
CA VAL A 83 9.12 12.98 -5.14
C VAL A 83 9.89 14.29 -5.12
N TYR A 84 11.22 14.28 -5.35
CA TYR A 84 12.02 15.50 -5.39
C TYR A 84 11.48 16.51 -6.41
N LYS A 85 11.19 16.06 -7.63
CA LYS A 85 10.61 16.91 -8.69
C LYS A 85 9.22 17.47 -8.35
N SER A 86 8.48 16.78 -7.49
CA SER A 86 7.10 17.17 -7.13
C SER A 86 6.98 18.24 -6.04
N GLN A 87 8.09 18.61 -5.42
CA GLN A 87 8.07 19.58 -4.33
C GLN A 87 7.66 20.96 -4.85
N ARG A 88 6.52 21.45 -4.38
CA ARG A 88 6.01 22.77 -4.77
C ARG A 88 5.36 23.50 -3.61
N ILE A 89 5.22 24.82 -3.75
CA ILE A 89 4.49 25.66 -2.79
C ILE A 89 3.00 25.39 -2.94
N ARG A 90 2.30 25.22 -1.81
CA ARG A 90 0.85 25.03 -1.76
C ARG A 90 0.14 26.31 -2.18
N GLY A 91 -0.82 26.20 -3.10
CA GLY A 91 -1.72 27.31 -3.45
C GLY A 91 -2.63 27.76 -2.28
N GLY A 92 -3.02 29.03 -2.28
CA GLY A 92 -4.02 29.58 -1.35
C GLY A 92 -3.53 29.87 0.08
N LYS A 93 -4.49 30.06 1.00
CA LYS A 93 -4.25 30.49 2.40
C LYS A 93 -3.58 29.42 3.28
N GLY A 94 -3.43 28.19 2.80
CA GLY A 94 -2.74 27.11 3.53
C GLY A 94 -1.29 27.44 3.86
N LYS A 95 -0.64 28.30 3.07
CA LYS A 95 0.73 28.78 3.29
C LYS A 95 0.93 29.43 4.66
N MET A 96 -0.08 30.15 5.14
CA MET A 96 -0.06 30.86 6.44
C MET A 96 -0.33 29.94 7.64
N ARG A 97 -0.79 28.70 7.41
CA ARG A 97 -1.16 27.74 8.46
C ARG A 97 -0.16 26.58 8.56
N ASN A 98 1.14 26.87 8.47
CA ASN A 98 2.25 25.90 8.54
C ASN A 98 2.17 24.73 7.53
N ARG A 99 1.49 24.93 6.38
CA ARG A 99 1.33 23.91 5.32
C ARG A 99 1.85 24.42 3.97
N ARG A 100 2.99 25.12 4.00
CA ARG A 100 3.57 25.85 2.85
C ARG A 100 4.01 24.96 1.69
N ARG A 101 4.61 23.79 1.95
CA ARG A 101 5.12 22.89 0.91
C ARG A 101 4.28 21.62 0.79
N ILE A 102 4.17 21.09 -0.42
CA ILE A 102 3.55 19.79 -0.72
C ILE A 102 4.50 18.96 -1.60
N GLN A 103 4.40 17.64 -1.47
CA GLN A 103 5.19 16.67 -2.23
C GLN A 103 4.42 15.36 -2.35
N HIS A 104 4.76 14.54 -3.34
CA HIS A 104 4.25 13.17 -3.44
C HIS A 104 4.77 12.27 -2.30
N ARG A 105 4.08 11.15 -2.10
CA ARG A 105 4.51 10.09 -1.18
C ARG A 105 5.31 9.08 -2.00
N GLY A 106 6.51 8.77 -1.54
CA GLY A 106 7.38 7.76 -2.15
C GLY A 106 7.22 6.41 -1.45
N PRO A 107 8.24 5.55 -1.51
CA PRO A 107 8.16 4.19 -0.97
C PRO A 107 7.95 4.19 0.54
N LEU A 108 7.23 3.19 1.02
CA LEU A 108 7.03 2.92 2.44
C LEU A 108 7.99 1.81 2.88
N ILE A 109 8.83 2.05 3.88
CA ILE A 109 9.73 1.00 4.40
C ILE A 109 9.16 0.45 5.70
N VAL A 110 8.96 -0.86 5.74
CA VAL A 110 8.44 -1.59 6.88
C VAL A 110 9.57 -2.41 7.49
N TYR A 111 9.83 -2.17 8.78
CA TYR A 111 10.92 -2.80 9.53
C TYR A 111 10.40 -3.40 10.84
N HIS A 112 11.18 -4.29 11.44
CA HIS A 112 10.83 -4.86 12.74
C HIS A 112 11.50 -4.09 13.89
N LYS A 113 12.83 -4.00 13.91
CA LYS A 113 13.62 -3.33 14.94
C LYS A 113 14.28 -2.07 14.38
N ASP A 114 14.39 -1.03 15.20
CA ASP A 114 15.07 0.22 14.82
C ASP A 114 16.50 0.22 15.36
N SER A 115 17.46 -0.22 14.55
CA SER A 115 18.90 -0.19 14.88
C SER A 115 19.63 1.00 14.25
N GLY A 116 18.91 2.06 13.86
CA GLY A 116 19.46 3.23 13.16
C GLY A 116 18.74 3.59 11.87
N LEU A 117 17.96 2.64 11.32
CA LEU A 117 17.17 2.80 10.09
C LEU A 117 16.34 4.07 10.11
N ARG A 118 15.67 4.40 11.22
CA ARG A 118 14.84 5.60 11.27
C ARG A 118 15.63 6.88 11.07
N ARG A 119 16.85 6.95 11.58
CA ARG A 119 17.74 8.11 11.42
C ARG A 119 18.27 8.20 9.99
N ALA A 120 18.62 7.07 9.38
CA ALA A 120 19.15 7.04 8.02
C ALA A 120 18.11 7.45 6.96
N PHE A 121 16.87 6.99 7.07
CA PHE A 121 15.86 7.17 6.03
C PHE A 121 14.96 8.41 6.23
N ARG A 122 14.82 8.96 7.45
CA ARG A 122 13.87 10.08 7.71
C ARG A 122 14.13 11.35 6.90
N ASN A 123 15.38 11.58 6.49
CA ASN A 123 15.76 12.80 5.78
C ASN A 123 15.50 12.71 4.27
N ILE A 124 15.21 11.53 3.74
CA ILE A 124 14.93 11.33 2.33
C ILE A 124 13.45 11.69 2.09
N PRO A 125 13.13 12.62 1.19
CA PRO A 125 11.77 13.08 0.99
C PRO A 125 10.88 11.97 0.42
N GLY A 126 9.63 11.94 0.89
CA GLY A 126 8.60 11.00 0.43
C GLY A 126 8.67 9.61 1.05
N ILE A 127 9.82 9.21 1.61
CA ILE A 127 9.93 7.94 2.31
C ILE A 127 9.19 8.03 3.63
N ASP A 128 8.31 7.06 3.88
CA ASP A 128 7.71 6.85 5.19
C ASP A 128 8.25 5.55 5.79
N LEU A 129 8.34 5.52 7.12
CA LEU A 129 8.85 4.38 7.87
C LEU A 129 7.76 3.86 8.79
N LEU A 130 7.62 2.54 8.88
CA LEU A 130 6.68 1.88 9.78
C LEU A 130 7.31 0.66 10.45
N SER A 131 6.99 0.48 11.73
CA SER A 131 7.26 -0.79 12.41
C SER A 131 6.12 -1.77 12.14
N VAL A 132 6.44 -3.05 11.98
CA VAL A 132 5.45 -4.14 11.81
C VAL A 132 4.46 -4.24 12.97
N GLU A 133 4.89 -3.93 14.19
CA GLU A 133 4.00 -3.99 15.35
C GLU A 133 2.95 -2.87 15.33
N LYS A 134 3.23 -1.78 14.60
CA LYS A 134 2.43 -0.55 14.57
C LYS A 134 2.11 -0.14 13.13
N LEU A 135 1.57 -1.07 12.34
CA LEU A 135 1.12 -0.78 10.99
C LEU A 135 -0.02 0.25 10.99
N ASN A 136 0.08 1.25 10.12
CA ASN A 136 -0.88 2.34 10.03
C ASN A 136 -1.53 2.38 8.65
N LEU A 137 -2.86 2.20 8.62
CA LEU A 137 -3.66 2.24 7.39
C LEU A 137 -3.46 3.54 6.59
N LEU A 138 -3.33 4.70 7.26
CA LEU A 138 -3.18 5.99 6.58
C LEU A 138 -1.86 6.13 5.82
N LYS A 139 -0.86 5.34 6.20
CA LYS A 139 0.45 5.31 5.56
C LYS A 139 0.48 4.32 4.40
N PHE A 140 -0.24 3.20 4.50
CA PHE A 140 -0.43 2.26 3.40
C PHE A 140 -1.35 2.81 2.31
N ALA A 141 -2.45 3.46 2.71
CA ALA A 141 -3.48 3.95 1.80
C ALA A 141 -3.65 5.49 1.89
N PRO A 142 -2.67 6.28 1.40
CA PRO A 142 -2.73 7.73 1.48
C PRO A 142 -3.87 8.29 0.61
N GLY A 143 -4.79 8.99 1.26
CA GLY A 143 -5.98 9.57 0.61
C GLY A 143 -7.05 8.53 0.26
N GLY A 144 -7.02 7.34 0.88
CA GLY A 144 -7.99 6.27 0.62
C GLY A 144 -7.68 5.40 -0.60
N HIS A 145 -6.62 5.71 -1.34
CA HIS A 145 -6.14 4.83 -2.41
C HIS A 145 -5.38 3.65 -1.79
N VAL A 146 -5.83 2.44 -2.06
CA VAL A 146 -5.45 1.20 -1.36
C VAL A 146 -4.01 0.76 -1.67
N VAL A 147 -3.27 1.54 -2.46
CA VAL A 147 -2.02 1.09 -3.07
C VAL A 147 -0.88 2.06 -2.80
N ARG A 148 0.25 1.48 -2.39
CA ARG A 148 1.52 2.18 -2.22
C ARG A 148 2.66 1.20 -2.42
N PHE A 149 3.73 1.63 -3.08
CA PHE A 149 4.95 0.85 -3.18
C PHE A 149 5.61 0.77 -1.79
N PHE A 150 5.88 -0.44 -1.32
CA PHE A 150 6.48 -0.64 0.00
C PHE A 150 7.56 -1.71 -0.02
N ILE A 151 8.56 -1.51 0.83
CA ILE A 151 9.77 -2.32 0.96
C ILE A 151 9.76 -2.92 2.36
N ARG A 152 9.91 -4.24 2.49
CA ARG A 152 9.93 -4.92 3.78
C ARG A 152 11.31 -5.48 4.07
N THR A 153 11.70 -5.48 5.34
CA THR A 153 12.82 -6.33 5.76
C THR A 153 12.38 -7.78 5.92
N ASP A 154 13.29 -8.73 5.79
CA ASP A 154 13.10 -10.16 6.02
C ASP A 154 12.36 -10.49 7.33
N SER A 155 12.87 -9.97 8.45
CA SER A 155 12.30 -10.10 9.79
C SER A 155 10.94 -9.43 9.92
N ALA A 156 10.72 -8.33 9.19
CA ALA A 156 9.41 -7.71 9.13
C ALA A 156 8.42 -8.60 8.38
N PHE A 157 8.82 -9.19 7.26
CA PHE A 157 7.99 -10.09 6.47
C PHE A 157 7.58 -11.33 7.24
N GLN A 158 8.53 -12.00 7.91
CA GLN A 158 8.24 -13.16 8.77
C GLN A 158 7.30 -12.82 9.91
N ARG A 159 7.43 -11.63 10.51
CA ARG A 159 6.56 -11.21 11.61
C ARG A 159 5.15 -10.83 11.16
N MET A 160 4.98 -10.36 9.92
CA MET A 160 3.66 -10.08 9.36
C MET A 160 2.78 -11.33 9.29
N ASP A 161 3.35 -12.51 9.05
CA ASP A 161 2.64 -13.78 9.05
C ASP A 161 1.99 -14.06 10.43
N LYS A 162 2.75 -13.89 11.51
CA LYS A 162 2.24 -13.98 12.89
C LYS A 162 1.19 -12.90 13.20
N PHE A 163 1.36 -11.69 12.65
CA PHE A 163 0.51 -10.53 12.91
C PHE A 163 -0.88 -10.61 12.25
N PHE A 164 -1.02 -11.31 11.13
CA PHE A 164 -2.32 -11.50 10.46
C PHE A 164 -2.84 -12.93 10.57
N GLY A 165 -1.97 -13.92 10.72
CA GLY A 165 -2.29 -15.33 10.56
C GLY A 165 -2.56 -15.68 9.10
N SER A 166 -3.15 -16.86 8.89
CA SER A 166 -3.68 -17.29 7.60
C SER A 166 -5.22 -17.43 7.68
N TRP A 167 -5.84 -17.95 6.62
CA TRP A 167 -7.26 -18.33 6.70
C TRP A 167 -7.51 -19.55 7.60
N LYS A 168 -6.47 -20.37 7.85
CA LYS A 168 -6.54 -21.57 8.70
C LYS A 168 -6.08 -21.30 10.13
N THR A 169 -5.13 -20.40 10.30
CA THR A 169 -4.50 -20.09 11.59
C THR A 169 -4.86 -18.67 12.02
N PRO A 170 -5.47 -18.47 13.21
CA PRO A 170 -5.80 -17.14 13.69
C PRO A 170 -4.53 -16.33 13.99
N SER A 171 -4.67 -15.00 14.07
CA SER A 171 -3.56 -14.14 14.46
C SER A 171 -3.14 -14.38 15.91
N THR A 172 -1.83 -14.50 16.14
CA THR A 172 -1.28 -14.66 17.50
C THR A 172 -1.22 -13.33 18.24
N GLU A 173 -0.86 -12.24 17.56
CA GLU A 173 -0.73 -10.92 18.19
C GLU A 173 -2.07 -10.17 18.32
N LYS A 174 -3.06 -10.44 17.46
CA LYS A 174 -4.37 -9.78 17.51
C LYS A 174 -5.44 -10.70 18.07
N LYS A 175 -5.89 -10.39 19.30
CA LYS A 175 -7.02 -11.08 19.93
C LYS A 175 -8.26 -11.07 19.04
N GLY A 176 -8.82 -12.27 18.81
CA GLY A 176 -10.09 -12.50 18.10
C GLY A 176 -10.08 -12.05 16.64
N TYR A 177 -8.92 -12.06 15.97
CA TYR A 177 -8.80 -11.68 14.58
C TYR A 177 -8.44 -12.86 13.68
N THR A 178 -9.22 -13.02 12.61
CA THR A 178 -8.94 -13.91 11.48
C THR A 178 -8.95 -13.09 10.19
N LEU A 179 -8.22 -13.57 9.19
CA LEU A 179 -8.26 -12.96 7.87
C LEU A 179 -9.66 -13.12 7.25
N PRO A 180 -10.15 -12.08 6.55
CA PRO A 180 -11.42 -12.19 5.86
C PRO A 180 -11.38 -13.23 4.75
N GLN A 181 -12.44 -14.04 4.65
CA GLN A 181 -12.61 -14.96 3.55
C GLN A 181 -13.02 -14.20 2.27
N PRO A 182 -12.37 -14.45 1.12
CA PRO A 182 -12.81 -13.88 -0.14
C PRO A 182 -14.17 -14.47 -0.52
N LYS A 183 -15.05 -13.66 -1.13
CA LYS A 183 -16.38 -14.11 -1.57
C LYS A 183 -16.31 -15.09 -2.76
N MET A 184 -15.25 -15.01 -3.55
CA MET A 184 -14.98 -15.90 -4.69
C MET A 184 -13.58 -16.48 -4.52
N ALA A 185 -13.42 -17.78 -4.76
CA ALA A 185 -12.11 -18.42 -4.72
C ALA A 185 -11.20 -17.92 -5.86
N ASN A 186 -11.76 -17.80 -7.08
CA ASN A 186 -11.09 -17.27 -8.26
C ASN A 186 -11.82 -16.01 -8.74
N THR A 187 -11.09 -14.91 -8.91
CA THR A 187 -11.65 -13.63 -9.41
C THR A 187 -11.53 -13.48 -10.92
N ASP A 188 -10.83 -14.39 -11.61
CA ASP A 188 -10.70 -14.37 -13.07
C ASP A 188 -11.96 -14.95 -13.72
N LEU A 189 -12.92 -14.07 -13.98
CA LEU A 189 -14.18 -14.41 -14.64
C LEU A 189 -13.96 -14.89 -16.08
N SER A 190 -12.94 -14.37 -16.77
CA SER A 190 -12.69 -14.72 -18.17
C SER A 190 -12.32 -16.20 -18.30
N ARG A 191 -11.47 -16.69 -17.41
CA ARG A 191 -11.14 -18.12 -17.30
C ARG A 191 -12.33 -18.97 -16.88
N LEU A 192 -13.15 -18.48 -15.96
CA LEU A 192 -14.35 -19.19 -15.48
C LEU A 192 -15.48 -19.25 -16.52
N LEU A 193 -15.45 -18.40 -17.54
CA LEU A 193 -16.41 -18.41 -18.64
C LEU A 193 -15.94 -19.34 -19.75
N LYS A 194 -14.66 -19.28 -20.12
CA LYS A 194 -14.02 -20.11 -21.16
C LYS A 194 -13.68 -21.54 -20.73
N SER A 195 -14.18 -21.98 -19.58
CA SER A 195 -13.92 -23.33 -19.09
C SER A 195 -14.88 -24.30 -19.77
N ASP A 196 -14.35 -25.39 -20.35
CA ASP A 196 -15.08 -26.39 -21.14
C ASP A 196 -16.40 -26.87 -20.50
N GLN A 197 -16.47 -26.91 -19.16
CA GLN A 197 -17.68 -27.26 -18.41
C GLN A 197 -18.89 -26.34 -18.61
N LYS A 198 -18.67 -25.07 -18.99
CA LYS A 198 -19.75 -24.12 -19.31
C LYS A 198 -20.08 -24.12 -20.79
N ASP A 199 -19.09 -24.26 -21.65
CA ASP A 199 -19.28 -24.29 -23.11
C ASP A 199 -20.14 -25.49 -23.54
N GLN A 200 -20.02 -26.63 -22.85
CA GLN A 200 -20.90 -27.79 -23.06
C GLN A 200 -22.37 -27.58 -22.63
N LYS A 201 -22.66 -26.56 -21.81
CA LYS A 201 -24.01 -26.29 -21.25
C LYS A 201 -24.66 -25.03 -21.78
N SER A 202 -23.91 -24.14 -22.43
CA SER A 202 -24.48 -22.96 -23.08
C SER A 202 -25.15 -23.33 -24.39
N HIS A 203 -26.41 -22.96 -24.57
CA HIS A 203 -27.06 -22.96 -25.87
C HIS A 203 -26.31 -22.02 -26.84
N THR A 204 -26.16 -22.45 -28.09
CA THR A 204 -25.46 -21.70 -29.14
C THR A 204 -26.08 -20.32 -29.32
N SER A 205 -25.27 -19.27 -29.17
CA SER A 205 -25.71 -17.91 -29.49
C SER A 205 -25.87 -17.78 -31.00
N SER A 206 -27.11 -17.86 -31.49
CA SER A 206 -27.46 -17.52 -32.87
C SER A 206 -27.18 -16.03 -33.09
N THR A 207 -26.10 -15.72 -33.80
CA THR A 207 -25.90 -14.40 -34.37
C THR A 207 -26.60 -14.41 -35.72
N GLU A 208 -27.78 -13.81 -35.80
CA GLU A 208 -28.39 -13.45 -37.07
C GLU A 208 -27.50 -12.37 -37.69
N GLU A 209 -26.63 -12.77 -38.61
CA GLU A 209 -25.97 -11.85 -39.54
C GLU A 209 -27.06 -11.25 -40.43
N GLY A 210 -27.55 -10.08 -40.04
CA GLY A 210 -28.39 -9.24 -40.88
C GLY A 210 -27.65 -8.93 -42.17
N CYS A 211 -28.15 -9.49 -43.27
CA CYS A 211 -27.82 -9.12 -44.64
C CYS A 211 -28.06 -7.60 -44.82
N ALA A 212 -26.98 -6.82 -44.80
CA ALA A 212 -27.00 -5.44 -45.28
C ALA A 212 -26.58 -5.45 -46.76
N SER A 213 -27.58 -5.37 -47.63
CA SER A 213 -27.45 -5.00 -49.04
C SER A 213 -27.51 -3.48 -49.19
#